data_AF-A0A957MEZ4-F1
#
_entry.id   AF-A0A957MEZ4-F1
#
_cell.length_a   1.000
_cell.length_b   1.000
_cell.length_c   1.000
_cell.angle_alpha   90.00
_cell.angle_beta   90.00
_cell.angle_gamma   90.00
#
_symmetry.space_group_name_H-M   'P 1'
#
loop_
_entity.id
_entity.type
_entity.pdbx_description
1 polymer ?
#
loop_
_entity_poly.entity_id
_entity_poly.type
_entity_poly.pdbx_seq_one_letter_code
_entity_poly.pdbx_strand_id
1 'polypeptide(L)'
;MAKRRTQTADLDFAFFTVLRAFYEENRGRIRTHYRDLTKRFLDYNDPSCAGAFLRKPQFEALEMYVFLKEYLDNAPVHEIFRAWADRQGRFAARRAVDKAGQLAIVDMLTRDQYNQVYAHLRAGSRPYANYIFALTMGTGKTILMATCIFYEFLLANKFPTNPSYCHNALIFAPDTTVLEALREVQTFDMAKVVPPEYVNWLTSNIQFHFLDEAGMALSTLDRSRFNLVVSNTQKIILKRQHKDKSAADLLFHGGAPAYDPGSIYAETEALWELESEEE
;
A
#
# COMPACT_ATOMS: atom_id res chain seq x y z
N MET A 1 24.69 21.92 -4.79
CA MET A 1 23.36 21.27 -4.72
C MET A 1 23.43 19.82 -4.26
N ALA A 2 24.38 19.00 -4.73
CA ALA A 2 24.53 17.60 -4.31
C ALA A 2 24.64 17.39 -2.78
N LYS A 3 25.52 18.12 -2.09
CA LYS A 3 25.71 18.01 -0.61
C LYS A 3 24.44 18.33 0.21
N ARG A 4 23.59 19.24 -0.31
CA ARG A 4 22.31 19.61 0.33
C ARG A 4 21.26 18.50 0.13
N ARG A 5 21.21 17.90 -1.07
CA ARG A 5 20.30 16.79 -1.38
C ARG A 5 20.65 15.53 -0.56
N THR A 6 21.94 15.26 -0.34
CA THR A 6 22.40 14.18 0.55
C THR A 6 21.96 14.40 1.99
N GLN A 7 22.08 15.63 2.51
CA GLN A 7 21.63 15.96 3.88
C GLN A 7 20.12 15.78 4.07
N THR A 8 19.29 16.14 3.08
CA THR A 8 17.84 15.92 3.16
C THR A 8 17.50 14.42 3.17
N ALA A 9 18.15 13.61 2.33
CA ALA A 9 17.95 12.17 2.30
C ALA A 9 18.39 11.48 3.61
N ASP A 10 19.47 11.94 4.23
CA ASP A 10 19.91 11.45 5.54
C ASP A 10 18.87 11.75 6.64
N LEU A 11 18.20 12.91 6.56
CA LEU A 11 17.15 13.29 7.50
C LEU A 11 15.84 12.52 7.27
N ASP A 12 15.49 12.21 6.03
CA ASP A 12 14.34 11.34 5.71
C ASP A 12 14.55 9.93 6.28
N PHE A 13 15.76 9.38 6.07
CA PHE A 13 16.13 8.08 6.63
C PHE A 13 16.10 8.08 8.16
N ALA A 14 16.56 9.17 8.79
CA ALA A 14 16.47 9.35 10.23
C ALA A 14 15.00 9.34 10.70
N PHE A 15 14.09 9.99 9.98
CA PHE A 15 12.67 9.99 10.33
C PHE A 15 12.05 8.59 10.30
N PHE A 16 12.30 7.79 9.26
CA PHE A 16 11.76 6.42 9.19
C PHE A 16 12.30 5.53 10.32
N THR A 17 13.56 5.72 10.69
CA THR A 17 14.18 5.02 11.83
C THR A 17 13.50 5.38 13.15
N VAL A 18 13.24 6.67 13.36
CA VAL A 18 12.52 7.16 14.54
C VAL A 18 11.08 6.67 14.58
N LEU A 19 10.39 6.65 13.44
CA LEU A 19 9.03 6.15 13.35
C LEU A 19 8.95 4.65 13.70
N ARG A 20 9.91 3.86 13.21
CA ARG A 20 10.04 2.44 13.58
C ARG A 20 10.30 2.27 15.08
N ALA A 21 11.23 3.02 15.65
CA ALA A 21 11.53 2.94 17.08
C ALA A 21 10.32 3.31 17.94
N PHE A 22 9.58 4.36 17.54
CA PHE A 22 8.32 4.73 18.19
C PHE A 22 7.31 3.57 18.18
N TYR A 23 7.18 2.88 17.04
CA TYR A 23 6.32 1.70 16.94
C TYR A 23 6.76 0.58 17.87
N GLU A 24 8.06 0.23 17.88
CA GLU A 24 8.61 -0.84 18.72
C GLU A 24 8.42 -0.56 20.23
N GLU A 25 8.67 0.68 20.67
CA GLU A 25 8.48 1.09 22.07
C GLU A 25 7.01 1.10 22.51
N ASN A 26 6.08 1.39 21.58
CA ASN A 26 4.66 1.55 21.87
C ASN A 26 3.80 0.40 21.34
N ARG A 27 4.41 -0.72 20.89
CA ARG A 27 3.74 -1.84 20.21
C ARG A 27 2.50 -2.30 20.96
N GLY A 28 2.58 -2.47 22.28
CA GLY A 28 1.45 -2.88 23.12
C GLY A 28 0.26 -1.90 23.08
N ARG A 29 0.53 -0.59 23.21
CA ARG A 29 -0.51 0.46 23.16
C ARG A 29 -1.07 0.64 21.75
N ILE A 30 -0.23 0.58 20.72
CA ILE A 30 -0.68 0.68 19.33
C ILE A 30 -1.62 -0.48 19.00
N ARG A 31 -1.25 -1.69 19.44
CA ARG A 31 -2.04 -2.91 19.21
C ARG A 31 -3.43 -2.86 19.84
N THR A 32 -3.69 -2.05 20.87
CA THR A 32 -5.05 -1.90 21.40
C THR A 32 -6.01 -1.19 20.44
N HIS A 33 -5.48 -0.37 19.52
CA HIS A 33 -6.28 0.31 18.50
C HIS A 33 -6.61 -0.58 17.29
N TYR A 34 -5.88 -1.67 17.11
CA TYR A 34 -6.14 -2.59 16.01
C TYR A 34 -7.44 -3.34 16.21
N ARG A 35 -8.06 -3.68 15.08
CA ARG A 35 -9.25 -4.55 15.07
C ARG A 35 -8.88 -5.96 15.49
N ASP A 36 -9.85 -6.70 16.02
CA ASP A 36 -9.58 -8.08 16.48
C ASP A 36 -9.14 -9.01 15.36
N LEU A 37 -9.67 -8.80 14.15
CA LEU A 37 -9.24 -9.53 12.95
C LEU A 37 -7.76 -9.25 12.65
N THR A 38 -7.37 -7.98 12.69
CA THR A 38 -6.00 -7.50 12.47
C THR A 38 -5.05 -8.08 13.51
N LYS A 39 -5.44 -8.10 14.79
CA LYS A 39 -4.65 -8.73 15.85
C LYS A 39 -4.43 -10.22 15.57
N ARG A 40 -5.50 -10.98 15.33
CA ARG A 40 -5.42 -12.42 15.00
C ARG A 40 -4.57 -12.69 13.78
N PHE A 41 -4.69 -11.88 12.73
CA PHE A 41 -3.90 -12.01 11.52
C PHE A 41 -2.41 -11.78 11.78
N LEU A 42 -2.06 -10.76 12.58
CA LEU A 42 -0.69 -10.51 12.99
C LEU A 42 -0.16 -11.61 13.93
N ASP A 43 -0.95 -12.06 14.91
CA ASP A 43 -0.54 -13.14 15.84
C ASP A 43 -0.26 -14.45 15.10
N TYR A 44 -1.07 -14.76 14.08
CA TYR A 44 -0.87 -15.94 13.24
C TYR A 44 0.43 -15.91 12.44
N ASN A 45 0.86 -14.71 12.04
CA ASN A 45 2.07 -14.51 11.24
C ASN A 45 3.30 -14.15 12.08
N ASP A 46 3.21 -14.08 13.41
CA ASP A 46 4.33 -13.68 14.27
C ASP A 46 5.42 -14.78 14.24
N PRO A 47 6.66 -14.47 13.81
CA PRO A 47 7.76 -15.42 13.74
C PRO A 47 8.14 -16.06 15.09
N SER A 48 7.67 -15.50 16.20
CA SER A 48 7.86 -16.04 17.55
C SER A 48 6.98 -17.27 17.82
N CYS A 49 5.91 -17.44 17.04
CA CYS A 49 5.00 -18.58 17.14
C CYS A 49 5.54 -19.78 16.35
N ALA A 50 5.42 -20.97 16.92
CA ALA A 50 5.79 -22.21 16.23
C ALA A 50 4.87 -22.45 15.02
N GLY A 51 5.45 -22.55 13.83
CA GLY A 51 4.71 -22.76 12.57
C GLY A 51 4.46 -21.51 11.73
N ALA A 52 4.92 -20.33 12.16
CA ALA A 52 4.82 -19.12 11.36
C ALA A 52 5.62 -19.24 10.05
N PHE A 53 4.98 -18.90 8.93
CA PHE A 53 5.58 -18.98 7.60
C PHE A 53 6.42 -17.75 7.25
N LEU A 54 5.98 -16.55 7.66
CA LEU A 54 6.68 -15.31 7.35
C LEU A 54 7.99 -15.22 8.13
N ARG A 55 9.05 -14.85 7.42
CA ARG A 55 10.34 -14.52 8.06
C ARG A 55 10.24 -13.17 8.77
N LYS A 56 11.10 -12.96 9.76
CA LYS A 56 11.16 -11.71 10.54
C LYS A 56 11.11 -10.43 9.69
N PRO A 57 11.90 -10.26 8.61
CA PRO A 57 11.81 -9.04 7.79
C PRO A 57 10.47 -8.88 7.06
N GLN A 58 9.82 -9.98 6.65
CA GLN A 58 8.51 -9.94 6.02
C GLN A 58 7.43 -9.57 7.04
N PHE A 59 7.49 -10.16 8.23
CA PHE A 59 6.56 -9.86 9.31
C PHE A 59 6.70 -8.41 9.81
N GLU A 60 7.92 -7.91 9.99
CA GLU A 60 8.16 -6.51 10.35
C GLU A 60 7.59 -5.56 9.30
N ALA A 61 7.73 -5.89 8.01
CA ALA A 61 7.13 -5.11 6.93
C ALA A 61 5.59 -5.13 6.97
N LEU A 62 4.98 -6.29 7.26
CA LEU A 62 3.53 -6.42 7.45
C LEU A 62 3.05 -5.62 8.67
N GLU A 63 3.75 -5.69 9.80
CA GLU A 63 3.42 -4.91 11.00
C GLU A 63 3.48 -3.41 10.73
N MET A 64 4.54 -2.94 10.06
CA MET A 64 4.66 -1.53 9.70
C MET A 64 3.57 -1.10 8.72
N TYR A 65 3.19 -1.96 7.77
CA TYR A 65 2.06 -1.71 6.88
C TYR A 65 0.75 -1.51 7.66
N VAL A 66 0.44 -2.42 8.58
CA VAL A 66 -0.75 -2.35 9.44
C VAL A 66 -0.71 -1.12 10.35
N PHE A 67 0.44 -0.79 10.91
CA PHE A 67 0.63 0.39 11.75
C PHE A 67 0.30 1.68 11.01
N LEU A 68 0.90 1.87 9.82
CA LEU A 68 0.64 3.05 9.00
C LEU A 68 -0.84 3.13 8.60
N LYS A 69 -1.46 1.98 8.33
CA LYS A 69 -2.82 1.90 7.82
C LYS A 69 -3.92 2.06 8.88
N GLU A 70 -3.86 1.32 9.98
CA GLU A 70 -4.91 1.33 11.01
C GLU A 70 -4.65 2.33 12.14
N TYR A 71 -3.39 2.57 12.52
CA TYR A 71 -3.09 3.45 13.65
C TYR A 71 -2.87 4.90 13.22
N LEU A 72 -2.25 5.10 12.06
CA LEU A 72 -2.02 6.43 11.47
C LEU A 72 -3.02 6.77 10.36
N ASP A 73 -4.11 6.00 10.25
CA ASP A 73 -5.24 6.25 9.35
C ASP A 73 -4.82 6.38 7.86
N ASN A 74 -3.75 5.68 7.45
CA ASN A 74 -3.19 5.70 6.10
C ASN A 74 -2.84 7.13 5.60
N ALA A 75 -2.49 8.03 6.54
CA ALA A 75 -2.12 9.40 6.24
C ALA A 75 -0.83 9.49 5.38
N PRO A 76 -0.70 10.51 4.53
CA PRO A 76 0.52 10.71 3.74
C PRO A 76 1.71 11.04 4.65
N VAL A 77 2.91 10.64 4.22
CA VAL A 77 4.13 10.71 5.05
C VAL A 77 4.42 12.12 5.58
N HIS A 78 4.16 13.17 4.78
CA HIS A 78 4.39 14.55 5.19
C HIS A 78 3.46 14.99 6.35
N GLU A 79 2.22 14.49 6.39
CA GLU A 79 1.29 14.75 7.50
C GLU A 79 1.71 13.98 8.75
N ILE A 80 2.16 12.74 8.60
CA ILE A 80 2.71 11.95 9.70
C ILE A 80 3.95 12.65 10.28
N PHE A 81 4.85 13.14 9.42
CA PHE A 81 6.04 13.88 9.83
C PHE A 81 5.68 15.16 10.59
N ARG A 82 4.68 15.92 10.12
CA ARG A 82 4.19 17.11 10.80
C ARG A 82 3.55 16.78 12.15
N ALA A 83 2.63 15.82 12.19
CA ALA A 83 1.97 15.38 13.42
C ALA A 83 2.99 14.85 14.44
N TRP A 84 4.03 14.19 13.95
CA TRP A 84 5.20 13.83 14.73
C TRP A 84 5.87 15.11 15.24
N ALA A 85 6.41 15.99 14.40
CA ALA A 85 7.17 17.16 14.85
C ALA A 85 6.39 18.06 15.83
N ASP A 86 5.10 18.28 15.58
CA ASP A 86 4.22 19.10 16.41
C ASP A 86 3.74 18.39 17.69
N ARG A 87 4.08 17.10 17.88
CA ARG A 87 3.61 16.24 18.98
C ARG A 87 2.08 16.21 19.11
N GLN A 88 1.41 16.03 17.98
CA GLN A 88 -0.05 16.05 17.91
C GLN A 88 -0.64 14.66 17.71
N GLY A 89 -1.92 14.51 18.06
CA GLY A 89 -2.70 13.30 17.85
C GLY A 89 -2.05 12.04 18.43
N ARG A 90 -1.78 11.07 17.55
CA ARG A 90 -1.21 9.75 17.89
C ARG A 90 0.21 9.80 18.48
N PHE A 91 0.92 10.92 18.31
CA PHE A 91 2.29 11.13 18.80
C PHE A 91 2.37 12.01 20.06
N ALA A 92 1.24 12.50 20.59
CA ALA A 92 1.23 13.42 21.73
C ALA A 92 1.87 12.84 23.00
N ALA A 93 1.77 11.53 23.20
CA ALA A 93 2.31 10.84 24.37
C ALA A 93 3.72 10.24 24.14
N ARG A 94 4.41 10.61 23.06
CA ARG A 94 5.78 10.10 22.85
C ARG A 94 6.71 10.63 23.93
N ARG A 95 7.64 9.80 24.38
CA ARG A 95 8.73 10.26 25.26
C ARG A 95 9.66 11.17 24.46
N ALA A 96 10.13 12.26 25.07
CA ALA A 96 11.28 12.98 24.53
C ALA A 96 12.47 12.03 24.57
N VAL A 97 13.09 11.77 23.42
CA VAL A 97 14.13 10.75 23.33
C VAL A 97 15.41 11.30 23.94
N ASP A 98 15.72 10.89 25.17
CA ASP A 98 16.99 11.17 25.83
C ASP A 98 17.95 9.99 25.68
N LYS A 99 19.15 10.30 25.16
CA LYS A 99 20.41 9.53 25.22
C LYS A 99 20.52 8.24 24.39
N ALA A 100 20.74 8.38 23.08
CA ALA A 100 21.81 7.68 22.33
C ALA A 100 21.83 8.12 20.84
N GLY A 101 22.43 9.28 20.57
CA GLY A 101 23.16 9.57 19.33
C GLY A 101 22.39 9.84 18.02
N GLN A 102 21.41 9.02 17.63
CA GLN A 102 20.76 9.11 16.30
C GLN A 102 19.28 9.52 16.35
N LEU A 103 18.53 9.11 17.37
CA LEU A 103 17.12 9.51 17.52
C LEU A 103 16.92 10.97 17.98
N ALA A 104 17.95 11.58 18.57
CA ALA A 104 17.92 12.99 18.95
C ALA A 104 17.95 13.94 17.74
N ILE A 105 18.37 13.46 16.55
CA ILE A 105 18.60 14.32 15.38
C ILE A 105 17.28 14.95 14.89
N VAL A 106 16.16 14.22 14.98
CA VAL A 106 14.87 14.71 14.47
C VAL A 106 14.19 15.68 15.47
N ASP A 107 14.30 15.43 16.78
CA ASP A 107 13.80 16.36 17.82
C ASP A 107 14.71 17.61 17.97
N MET A 108 15.97 17.54 17.52
CA MET A 108 16.91 18.67 17.46
C MET A 108 16.94 19.38 16.10
N LEU A 109 16.02 19.04 15.17
CA LEU A 109 15.93 19.74 13.90
C LEU A 109 15.71 21.24 14.14
N THR A 110 16.63 22.05 13.61
CA THR A 110 16.38 23.48 13.49
C THR A 110 15.14 23.72 12.61
N ARG A 111 14.42 24.82 12.83
CA ARG A 111 13.22 25.16 12.03
C ARG A 111 13.50 25.11 10.52
N ASP A 112 14.70 25.52 10.10
CA ASP A 112 15.11 25.51 8.70
C ASP A 112 15.29 24.10 8.14
N GLN A 113 15.83 23.17 8.93
CA GLN A 113 15.97 21.77 8.51
C GLN A 113 14.62 21.06 8.47
N TYR A 114 13.76 21.33 9.46
CA TYR A 114 12.37 20.83 9.46
C TYR A 114 11.62 21.26 8.20
N ASN A 115 11.67 22.56 7.87
CA ASN A 115 10.98 23.10 6.69
C ASN A 115 11.50 22.49 5.39
N GLN A 116 12.79 22.20 5.29
CA GLN A 116 13.39 21.54 4.12
C GLN A 116 12.90 20.10 3.95
N VAL A 117 12.91 19.32 5.04
CA VAL A 117 12.42 17.93 5.03
C VAL A 117 10.92 17.90 4.70
N TYR A 118 10.13 18.74 5.37
CA TYR A 118 8.69 18.84 5.12
C TYR A 118 8.38 19.24 3.67
N ALA A 119 9.10 20.22 3.10
CA ALA A 119 8.93 20.61 1.71
C ALA A 119 9.29 19.47 0.74
N HIS A 120 10.33 18.69 1.04
CA HIS A 120 10.72 17.54 0.22
C HIS A 120 9.67 16.43 0.26
N LEU A 121 9.22 16.04 1.45
CA LEU A 121 8.17 15.03 1.65
C LEU A 121 6.84 15.45 1.01
N ARG A 122 6.51 16.76 1.06
CA ARG A 122 5.31 17.30 0.42
C ARG A 122 5.42 17.32 -1.10
N ALA A 123 6.59 17.65 -1.66
CA ALA A 123 6.79 17.68 -3.11
C ALA A 123 6.60 16.30 -3.76
N GLY A 124 6.96 15.22 -3.07
CA GLY A 124 6.71 13.85 -3.51
C GLY A 124 5.33 13.30 -3.15
N SER A 125 4.46 14.08 -2.51
CA SER A 125 3.17 13.60 -2.05
C SER A 125 2.23 13.34 -3.24
N ARG A 126 1.60 12.18 -3.22
CA ARG A 126 0.49 11.81 -4.12
C ARG A 126 -0.84 11.91 -3.35
N PRO A 127 -2.00 11.97 -4.03
CA PRO A 127 -3.31 11.99 -3.37
C PRO A 127 -3.66 10.63 -2.72
N TYR A 128 -2.83 9.61 -2.91
CA TYR A 128 -2.93 8.31 -2.28
C TYR A 128 -1.64 7.96 -1.53
N ALA A 129 -1.77 7.18 -0.46
CA ALA A 129 -0.62 6.64 0.25
C ALA A 129 0.10 5.56 -0.58
N ASN A 130 1.41 5.66 -0.66
CA ASN A 130 2.28 4.73 -1.39
C ASN A 130 3.27 4.06 -0.44
N TYR A 131 3.53 2.77 -0.68
CA TYR A 131 4.41 1.94 0.15
C TYR A 131 5.54 1.37 -0.69
N ILE A 132 6.78 1.48 -0.21
CA ILE A 132 7.96 0.91 -0.85
C ILE A 132 8.52 -0.20 0.04
N PHE A 133 8.42 -1.44 -0.42
CA PHE A 133 8.97 -2.61 0.27
C PHE A 133 10.41 -2.89 -0.17
N ALA A 134 11.38 -2.29 0.52
CA ALA A 134 12.81 -2.43 0.22
C ALA A 134 13.42 -3.72 0.83
N LEU A 135 12.85 -4.88 0.51
CA LEU A 135 13.37 -6.19 0.96
C LEU A 135 14.36 -6.79 -0.04
N THR A 136 15.37 -7.50 0.46
CA THR A 136 16.42 -8.12 -0.38
C THR A 136 15.84 -9.15 -1.36
N MET A 137 16.55 -9.42 -2.46
CA MET A 137 16.11 -10.43 -3.45
C MET A 137 16.05 -11.83 -2.82
N GLY A 138 15.08 -12.64 -3.24
CA GLY A 138 14.88 -14.01 -2.71
C GLY A 138 14.19 -14.11 -1.34
N THR A 139 13.69 -13.00 -0.79
CA THR A 139 12.98 -12.99 0.52
C THR A 139 11.49 -13.33 0.43
N GLY A 140 10.96 -13.65 -0.75
CA GLY A 140 9.52 -13.93 -0.93
C GLY A 140 8.66 -12.68 -0.88
N LYS A 141 9.07 -11.60 -1.56
CA LYS A 141 8.31 -10.34 -1.66
C LYS A 141 6.91 -10.55 -2.26
N THR A 142 6.78 -11.42 -3.26
CA THR A 142 5.49 -11.77 -3.86
C THR A 142 4.50 -12.28 -2.82
N ILE A 143 4.96 -13.19 -1.95
CA ILE A 143 4.13 -13.76 -0.88
C ILE A 143 3.77 -12.71 0.15
N LEU A 144 4.69 -11.80 0.50
CA LEU A 144 4.37 -10.67 1.38
C LEU A 144 3.28 -9.78 0.76
N MET A 145 3.38 -9.45 -0.52
CA MET A 145 2.35 -8.66 -1.21
C MET A 145 1.01 -9.39 -1.25
N ALA A 146 1.00 -10.69 -1.54
CA ALA A 146 -0.21 -11.52 -1.47
C ALA A 146 -0.81 -11.54 -0.05
N THR A 147 0.04 -11.64 0.98
CA THR A 147 -0.38 -11.61 2.38
C THR A 147 -1.04 -10.27 2.74
N CYS A 148 -0.48 -9.14 2.27
CA CYS A 148 -1.11 -7.84 2.39
C CYS A 148 -2.47 -7.78 1.67
N ILE A 149 -2.58 -8.31 0.45
CA ILE A 149 -3.85 -8.36 -0.29
C ILE A 149 -4.90 -9.21 0.44
N PHE A 150 -4.51 -10.38 0.98
CA PHE A 150 -5.42 -11.21 1.77
C PHE A 150 -5.90 -10.49 3.02
N TYR A 151 -4.98 -9.83 3.73
CA TYR A 151 -5.32 -8.98 4.87
C TYR A 151 -6.35 -7.90 4.51
N GLU A 152 -6.14 -7.21 3.38
CA GLU A 152 -7.06 -6.20 2.88
C GLU A 152 -8.44 -6.80 2.61
N PHE A 153 -8.52 -7.88 1.84
CA PHE A 153 -9.78 -8.49 1.43
C PHE A 153 -10.60 -9.00 2.63
N LEU A 154 -9.94 -9.56 3.64
CA LEU A 154 -10.60 -9.99 4.87
C LEU A 154 -11.24 -8.82 5.62
N LEU A 155 -10.53 -7.70 5.73
CA LEU A 155 -11.06 -6.50 6.38
C LEU A 155 -12.12 -5.81 5.54
N ALA A 156 -11.93 -5.74 4.22
CA ALA A 156 -12.91 -5.21 3.28
C ALA A 156 -14.22 -6.02 3.26
N ASN A 157 -14.15 -7.33 3.50
CA ASN A 157 -15.33 -8.17 3.66
C ASN A 157 -16.08 -7.87 4.96
N LYS A 158 -15.35 -7.77 6.07
CA LYS A 158 -15.94 -7.49 7.39
C LYS A 158 -16.45 -6.05 7.51
N PHE A 159 -15.81 -5.11 6.80
CA PHE A 159 -16.08 -3.67 6.87
C PHE A 159 -16.18 -3.07 5.45
N PRO A 160 -17.25 -3.39 4.71
CA PRO A 160 -17.37 -3.06 3.29
C PRO A 160 -17.55 -1.57 3.00
N THR A 161 -18.01 -0.79 3.98
CA THR A 161 -18.22 0.65 3.84
C THR A 161 -16.99 1.47 4.21
N ASN A 162 -15.93 0.82 4.69
CA ASN A 162 -14.73 1.53 5.12
C ASN A 162 -13.80 1.78 3.93
N PRO A 163 -13.51 3.04 3.57
CA PRO A 163 -12.71 3.37 2.39
C PRO A 163 -11.23 3.03 2.54
N SER A 164 -10.75 2.71 3.75
CA SER A 164 -9.35 2.40 3.99
C SER A 164 -8.92 1.06 3.38
N TYR A 165 -9.85 0.14 3.12
CA TYR A 165 -9.50 -1.21 2.63
C TYR A 165 -9.82 -1.40 1.16
N CYS A 166 -8.90 -2.03 0.42
CA CYS A 166 -9.13 -2.28 -0.99
C CYS A 166 -10.08 -3.47 -1.20
N HIS A 167 -10.95 -3.35 -2.21
CA HIS A 167 -11.86 -4.43 -2.61
C HIS A 167 -11.35 -5.22 -3.81
N ASN A 168 -10.45 -4.64 -4.59
CA ASN A 168 -9.85 -5.27 -5.76
C ASN A 168 -8.35 -4.93 -5.75
N ALA A 169 -7.54 -5.80 -6.33
CA ALA A 169 -6.10 -5.60 -6.43
C ALA A 169 -5.65 -5.74 -7.89
N LEU A 170 -4.77 -4.85 -8.32
CA LEU A 170 -4.11 -4.91 -9.61
C LEU A 170 -2.60 -5.08 -9.38
N ILE A 171 -2.05 -6.18 -9.90
CA ILE A 171 -0.63 -6.51 -9.76
C ILE A 171 0.04 -6.30 -11.11
N PHE A 172 1.07 -5.48 -11.10
CA PHE A 172 1.96 -5.31 -12.24
C PHE A 172 3.26 -6.06 -12.00
N ALA A 173 3.60 -6.95 -12.94
CA ALA A 173 4.88 -7.63 -12.94
C ALA A 173 5.57 -7.47 -14.31
N PRO A 174 6.91 -7.38 -14.36
CA PRO A 174 7.66 -7.43 -15.62
C PRO A 174 7.43 -8.73 -16.37
N ASP A 175 7.35 -8.69 -17.71
CA ASP A 175 6.98 -9.81 -18.60
C ASP A 175 7.54 -11.18 -18.22
N THR A 176 8.84 -11.26 -17.94
CA THR A 176 9.51 -12.53 -17.62
C THR A 176 9.08 -13.14 -16.29
N THR A 177 8.58 -12.31 -15.37
CA THR A 177 8.21 -12.69 -14.00
C THR A 177 6.70 -12.72 -13.76
N VAL A 178 5.87 -12.29 -14.73
CA VAL A 178 4.41 -12.29 -14.60
C VAL A 178 3.92 -13.71 -14.33
N LEU A 179 4.28 -14.69 -15.16
CA LEU A 179 3.83 -16.08 -15.02
C LEU A 179 4.35 -16.75 -13.74
N GLU A 180 5.54 -16.39 -13.27
CA GLU A 180 6.12 -16.94 -12.05
C GLU A 180 5.44 -16.34 -10.80
N ALA A 181 5.30 -15.02 -10.73
CA ALA A 181 4.55 -14.35 -9.68
C ALA A 181 3.08 -14.81 -9.65
N LEU A 182 2.49 -15.06 -10.81
CA LEU A 182 1.16 -15.64 -10.97
C LEU A 182 1.04 -17.03 -10.37
N ARG A 183 1.96 -17.93 -10.77
CA ARG A 183 2.00 -19.28 -10.22
C ARG A 183 2.20 -19.24 -8.72
N GLU A 184 3.09 -18.38 -8.23
CA GLU A 184 3.30 -18.19 -6.80
C GLU A 184 1.99 -17.79 -6.11
N VAL A 185 1.31 -16.71 -6.52
CA VAL A 185 0.10 -16.24 -5.82
C VAL A 185 -1.08 -17.23 -5.93
N GLN A 186 -1.30 -17.86 -7.09
CA GLN A 186 -2.45 -18.74 -7.30
C GLN A 186 -2.27 -20.11 -6.64
N THR A 187 -1.06 -20.68 -6.70
CA THR A 187 -0.78 -22.01 -6.12
C THR A 187 -0.35 -21.94 -4.65
N PHE A 188 -0.18 -20.73 -4.12
CA PHE A 188 0.17 -20.54 -2.73
C PHE A 188 -0.92 -21.08 -1.81
N ASP A 189 -0.49 -21.92 -0.87
CA ASP A 189 -1.34 -22.34 0.23
C ASP A 189 -1.59 -21.18 1.19
N MET A 190 -2.76 -20.55 1.04
CA MET A 190 -3.20 -19.42 1.85
C MET A 190 -3.21 -19.75 3.35
N ALA A 191 -3.37 -21.02 3.74
CA ALA A 191 -3.36 -21.43 5.13
C ALA A 191 -2.02 -21.16 5.82
N LYS A 192 -0.93 -20.92 5.08
CA LYS A 192 0.38 -20.58 5.66
C LYS A 192 0.44 -19.17 6.26
N VAL A 193 -0.36 -18.24 5.74
CA VAL A 193 -0.33 -16.82 6.15
C VAL A 193 -1.69 -16.29 6.61
N VAL A 194 -2.75 -17.07 6.42
CA VAL A 194 -4.11 -16.71 6.83
C VAL A 194 -4.59 -17.69 7.89
N PRO A 195 -5.21 -17.21 8.99
CA PRO A 195 -5.83 -18.09 9.96
C PRO A 195 -6.85 -19.05 9.31
N PRO A 196 -6.89 -20.33 9.71
CA PRO A 196 -7.66 -21.38 9.02
C PRO A 196 -9.15 -21.08 8.92
N GLU A 197 -9.70 -20.31 9.87
CA GLU A 197 -11.10 -19.87 9.88
C GLU A 197 -11.49 -18.99 8.67
N TYR A 198 -10.53 -18.32 8.02
CA TYR A 198 -10.79 -17.42 6.89
C TYR A 198 -10.34 -17.96 5.54
N VAL A 199 -9.55 -19.05 5.51
CA VAL A 199 -8.99 -19.63 4.27
C VAL A 199 -10.09 -20.04 3.31
N ASN A 200 -11.10 -20.78 3.79
CA ASN A 200 -12.20 -21.24 2.95
C ASN A 200 -12.94 -20.07 2.28
N TRP A 201 -13.10 -18.97 3.00
CA TRP A 201 -13.75 -17.78 2.47
C TRP A 201 -12.89 -17.14 1.37
N LEU A 202 -11.58 -16.95 1.59
CA LEU A 202 -10.70 -16.37 0.56
C LEU A 202 -10.66 -17.23 -0.71
N THR A 203 -10.45 -18.53 -0.58
CA THR A 203 -10.37 -19.45 -1.72
C THR A 203 -11.66 -19.45 -2.56
N SER A 204 -12.82 -19.24 -1.93
CA SER A 204 -14.11 -19.25 -2.63
C SER A 204 -14.47 -17.91 -3.28
N ASN A 205 -13.93 -16.79 -2.78
CA ASN A 205 -14.36 -15.45 -3.18
C ASN A 205 -13.32 -14.69 -4.02
N ILE A 206 -12.05 -15.07 -3.97
CA ILE A 206 -11.02 -14.42 -4.80
C ILE A 206 -11.17 -14.88 -6.25
N GLN A 207 -11.38 -13.92 -7.14
CA GLN A 207 -11.42 -14.14 -8.58
C GLN A 207 -10.13 -13.66 -9.22
N PHE A 208 -9.41 -14.57 -9.85
CA PHE A 208 -8.17 -14.27 -10.55
C PHE A 208 -8.46 -13.94 -12.01
N HIS A 209 -8.00 -12.77 -12.46
CA HIS A 209 -8.11 -12.33 -13.85
C HIS A 209 -6.73 -12.08 -14.44
N PHE A 210 -6.51 -12.59 -15.65
CA PHE A 210 -5.20 -12.56 -16.31
C PHE A 210 -5.29 -11.83 -17.64
N LEU A 211 -4.45 -10.81 -17.81
CA LEU A 211 -4.36 -10.03 -19.04
C LEU A 211 -3.04 -10.38 -19.75
N ASP A 212 -2.99 -11.58 -20.34
CA ASP A 212 -1.79 -12.10 -21.02
C ASP A 212 -1.74 -11.72 -22.52
N GLU A 213 -2.88 -11.54 -23.18
CA GLU A 213 -2.91 -11.18 -24.61
C GLU A 213 -3.41 -9.75 -24.83
N ALA A 214 -2.77 -9.04 -25.77
CA ALA A 214 -3.19 -7.71 -26.19
C ALA A 214 -4.58 -7.80 -26.85
N GLY A 215 -5.60 -7.21 -26.21
CA GLY A 215 -6.98 -7.20 -26.70
C GLY A 215 -7.97 -8.07 -25.91
N MET A 216 -7.52 -8.80 -24.89
CA MET A 216 -8.46 -9.45 -23.97
C MET A 216 -9.19 -8.40 -23.13
N ALA A 217 -10.50 -8.31 -23.34
CA ALA A 217 -11.38 -7.49 -22.51
C ALA A 217 -11.53 -8.15 -21.14
N LEU A 218 -11.35 -7.37 -20.07
CA LEU A 218 -11.61 -7.83 -18.70
C LEU A 218 -13.11 -8.10 -18.55
N SER A 219 -13.51 -9.37 -18.52
CA SER A 219 -14.90 -9.79 -18.34
C SER A 219 -15.28 -9.87 -16.85
N THR A 220 -15.06 -8.79 -16.11
CA THR A 220 -15.56 -8.68 -14.73
C THR A 220 -17.03 -8.30 -14.74
N LEU A 221 -17.83 -8.94 -13.88
CA LEU A 221 -19.16 -8.43 -13.54
C LEU A 221 -19.04 -7.02 -12.95
N ASP A 222 -19.91 -6.12 -13.38
CA ASP A 222 -19.97 -4.76 -12.84
C ASP A 222 -20.23 -4.81 -11.33
N ARG A 223 -19.47 -4.01 -10.57
CA ARG A 223 -19.46 -3.98 -9.08
C ARG A 223 -19.02 -5.30 -8.42
N SER A 224 -18.36 -6.19 -9.13
CA SER A 224 -17.70 -7.34 -8.51
C SER A 224 -16.58 -6.91 -7.56
N ARG A 225 -16.39 -7.70 -6.50
CA ARG A 225 -15.43 -7.47 -5.42
C ARG A 225 -14.51 -8.68 -5.32
N PHE A 226 -13.33 -8.46 -4.76
CA PHE A 226 -12.27 -9.45 -4.53
C PHE A 226 -11.67 -9.99 -5.84
N ASN A 227 -11.58 -9.12 -6.84
CA ASN A 227 -10.86 -9.41 -8.07
C ASN A 227 -9.37 -9.13 -7.87
N LEU A 228 -8.55 -10.10 -8.24
CA LEU A 228 -7.11 -9.98 -8.33
C LEU A 228 -6.75 -10.04 -9.82
N VAL A 229 -6.45 -8.87 -10.38
CA VAL A 229 -6.07 -8.72 -11.78
C VAL A 229 -4.56 -8.66 -11.87
N VAL A 230 -3.96 -9.44 -12.76
CA VAL A 230 -2.51 -9.41 -12.99
C VAL A 230 -2.23 -9.07 -14.44
N SER A 231 -1.35 -8.10 -14.66
CA SER A 231 -0.99 -7.57 -15.97
C SER A 231 0.49 -7.23 -16.05
N ASN A 232 1.01 -7.13 -17.28
CA ASN A 232 2.28 -6.49 -17.56
C ASN A 232 2.12 -4.96 -17.58
N THR A 233 3.17 -4.23 -17.22
CA THR A 233 3.28 -2.76 -17.26
C THR A 233 3.12 -2.18 -18.66
N GLN A 234 3.56 -2.89 -19.71
CA GLN A 234 3.45 -2.40 -21.09
C GLN A 234 2.02 -2.45 -21.67
N LYS A 235 1.08 -3.13 -21.00
CA LYS A 235 -0.25 -3.46 -21.56
C LYS A 235 -1.36 -2.52 -21.14
N ILE A 236 -1.12 -1.55 -20.25
CA ILE A 236 -2.12 -0.55 -19.84
C ILE A 236 -1.70 0.82 -20.37
N ILE A 237 -2.29 1.21 -21.50
CA ILE A 237 -2.20 2.56 -22.04
C ILE A 237 -3.55 3.24 -21.76
N LEU A 238 -3.58 4.22 -20.86
CA LEU A 238 -4.73 5.11 -20.70
C LEU A 238 -4.79 6.04 -21.92
N LYS A 239 -5.55 5.65 -22.95
CA LYS A 239 -5.81 6.52 -24.10
C LYS A 239 -6.95 7.47 -23.77
N ARG A 240 -6.68 8.78 -23.74
CA ARG A 240 -7.71 9.82 -23.69
C ARG A 240 -8.56 9.72 -24.96
N GLN A 241 -9.81 9.27 -24.82
CA GLN A 241 -10.74 9.20 -25.96
C GLN A 241 -11.23 10.61 -26.27
N HIS A 242 -10.63 11.24 -27.29
CA HIS A 242 -10.94 12.61 -27.70
C HIS A 242 -12.18 12.73 -28.60
N LYS A 243 -12.87 11.64 -28.91
CA LYS A 243 -14.02 11.62 -29.82
C LYS A 243 -15.17 10.84 -29.19
N ASP A 244 -16.35 11.46 -29.16
CA ASP A 244 -17.58 10.79 -28.76
C ASP A 244 -17.80 9.55 -29.63
N LYS A 245 -18.07 8.40 -28.99
CA LYS A 245 -18.28 7.12 -29.68
C LYS A 245 -19.51 7.21 -30.58
N SER A 246 -19.38 6.70 -31.81
CA SER A 246 -20.50 6.53 -32.73
C SER A 246 -21.57 5.61 -32.13
N ALA A 247 -22.84 5.79 -32.49
CA ALA A 247 -23.94 4.91 -32.07
C ALA A 247 -23.68 3.42 -32.40
N ALA A 248 -22.93 3.14 -33.47
CA ALA A 248 -22.48 1.79 -33.80
C ALA A 248 -21.40 1.28 -32.83
N ASP A 249 -20.45 2.11 -32.42
CA ASP A 249 -19.39 1.74 -31.47
C ASP A 249 -19.96 1.46 -30.07
N LEU A 250 -21.01 2.17 -29.66
CA LEU A 250 -21.74 1.92 -28.41
C LEU A 250 -22.50 0.59 -28.41
N LEU A 251 -22.94 0.13 -29.59
CA LEU A 251 -23.67 -1.13 -29.78
C LEU A 251 -22.75 -2.36 -29.88
N PHE A 252 -21.58 -2.23 -30.51
CA PHE A 252 -20.64 -3.36 -30.72
C PHE A 252 -19.56 -3.49 -29.62
N HIS A 253 -19.26 -2.43 -28.86
CA HIS A 253 -18.32 -2.45 -27.74
C HIS A 253 -19.04 -2.30 -26.40
N GLY A 254 -20.01 -3.18 -26.16
CA GLY A 254 -20.85 -3.22 -24.95
C GLY A 254 -20.06 -2.88 -23.68
N GLY A 255 -20.48 -1.79 -23.04
CA GLY A 255 -19.87 -1.25 -21.84
C GLY A 255 -19.34 0.17 -22.06
N ALA A 256 -20.15 1.17 -21.73
CA ALA A 256 -19.63 2.52 -21.54
C ALA A 256 -18.73 2.52 -20.30
N PRO A 257 -17.49 3.03 -20.33
CA PRO A 257 -16.99 3.82 -19.23
C PRO A 257 -17.48 5.25 -19.50
N ALA A 258 -18.77 5.49 -19.25
CA ALA A 258 -19.22 6.84 -18.98
C ALA A 258 -18.71 7.13 -17.57
N TYR A 259 -17.60 7.84 -17.45
CA TYR A 259 -17.17 8.32 -16.15
C TYR A 259 -18.25 9.25 -15.62
N ASP A 260 -18.88 8.86 -14.51
CA ASP A 260 -19.86 9.69 -13.83
C ASP A 260 -19.12 10.95 -13.31
N PRO A 261 -19.60 12.17 -13.60
CA PRO A 261 -19.03 13.38 -13.02
C PRO A 261 -19.19 13.31 -11.49
N GLY A 262 -18.09 13.02 -10.78
CA GLY A 262 -18.08 12.74 -9.34
C GLY A 262 -17.46 11.38 -8.97
N SER A 263 -17.01 10.59 -9.94
CA SER A 263 -16.24 9.36 -9.66
C SER A 263 -14.77 9.65 -9.31
N ILE A 264 -14.10 8.69 -8.64
CA ILE A 264 -12.66 8.73 -8.28
C ILE A 264 -11.75 9.09 -9.49
N TYR A 265 -12.22 8.81 -10.70
CA TYR A 265 -11.53 9.12 -11.95
C TYR A 265 -11.48 10.63 -12.26
N ALA A 266 -12.48 11.40 -11.84
CA ALA A 266 -12.46 12.86 -11.92
C ALA A 266 -11.54 13.46 -10.84
N GLU A 267 -11.52 12.89 -9.64
CA GLU A 267 -10.65 13.36 -8.54
C GLU A 267 -9.16 13.10 -8.81
N THR A 268 -8.85 12.09 -9.61
CA THR A 268 -7.48 11.75 -9.97
C THR A 268 -6.98 12.47 -11.23
N GLU A 269 -7.82 13.22 -11.96
CA GLU A 269 -7.49 13.87 -13.24
C GLU A 269 -6.20 14.72 -13.18
N ALA A 270 -5.97 15.42 -12.07
CA ALA A 270 -4.76 16.22 -11.85
C ALA A 270 -3.44 15.43 -11.82
N LEU A 271 -3.47 14.11 -11.59
CA LEU A 271 -2.29 13.25 -11.67
C LEU A 271 -1.81 13.02 -13.11
N TRP A 272 -2.70 13.23 -14.09
CA TRP A 272 -2.52 12.85 -15.49
C TRP A 272 -1.85 14.01 -16.24
N GLU A 273 -2.14 15.25 -15.83
CA GLU A 273 -1.55 16.46 -16.41
C GLU A 273 -0.04 16.59 -16.12
N LEU A 274 0.44 15.99 -15.02
CA LEU A 274 1.86 16.03 -14.63
C LEU A 274 2.77 15.14 -15.50
N GLU A 275 2.23 14.14 -16.20
CA GLU A 275 3.03 13.28 -17.09
C GLU A 275 3.12 13.81 -18.53
N SER A 276 2.30 14.81 -18.90
CA SER A 276 2.24 15.33 -20.28
C SER A 276 3.19 16.50 -20.59
N GLU A 277 4.02 16.95 -19.65
CA GLU A 277 4.93 18.10 -19.85
C GLU A 277 6.41 17.72 -20.10
N GLU A 278 6.74 16.45 -20.32
CA GLU A 278 8.06 16.05 -20.82
C GLU A 278 7.99 15.63 -22.31
N GLU A 279 7.82 16.62 -23.20
CA GLU A 279 8.28 16.57 -24.60
C GLU A 279 9.34 17.65 -24.85
#